data_AF-A0A822AKI6-F1
#
_entry.id   AF-A0A822AKI6-F1
#
_cell.length_a   1.000
_cell.length_b   1.000
_cell.length_c   1.000
_cell.angle_alpha   90.00
_cell.angle_beta   90.00
_cell.angle_gamma   90.00
#
_symmetry.space_group_name_H-M   'P 1'
#
loop_
_entity.id
_entity.type
_entity.pdbx_description
1 polymer ?
#
loop_
_entity_poly.entity_id
_entity_poly.type
_entity_poly.pdbx_seq_one_letter_code
_entity_poly.pdbx_strand_id
1 'polypeptide(L)'
;MPRTYIRKKTPTYSIADLKLALDLIGDGKTTVIEASNNYRIPIATLYSRLSGSRGGNPCGNKILSDGEEKFLIHVIHKFQEWQHPLTRSD
;
A
#
# COMPACT_ATOMS: atom_id res chain seq x y z
N MET A 1 -15.77 -26.85 19.82
CA MET A 1 -15.30 -25.62 20.51
C MET A 1 -15.66 -24.42 19.64
N PRO A 2 -16.31 -23.38 20.18
CA PRO A 2 -16.60 -22.18 19.40
C PRO A 2 -15.31 -21.44 19.07
N ARG A 3 -15.13 -21.03 17.81
CA ARG A 3 -13.98 -20.24 17.36
C ARG A 3 -14.15 -18.81 17.84
N THR A 4 -13.60 -18.46 19.00
CA THR A 4 -13.58 -17.08 19.50
C THR A 4 -12.61 -16.25 18.67
N TYR A 5 -13.13 -15.21 18.01
CA TYR A 5 -12.31 -14.30 17.23
C TYR A 5 -11.47 -13.40 18.15
N ILE A 6 -10.14 -13.46 18.00
CA ILE A 6 -9.21 -12.55 18.68
C ILE A 6 -8.94 -11.36 17.76
N ARG A 7 -9.39 -10.17 18.15
CA ARG A 7 -9.07 -8.91 17.45
C ARG A 7 -7.58 -8.62 17.54
N LYS A 8 -6.96 -8.28 16.41
CA LYS A 8 -5.58 -7.79 16.38
C LYS A 8 -5.52 -6.39 16.99
N LYS A 9 -4.49 -6.12 17.81
CA LYS A 9 -4.25 -4.79 18.37
C LYS A 9 -3.89 -3.80 17.26
N THR A 10 -4.36 -2.57 17.39
CA THR A 10 -3.98 -1.47 16.51
C THR A 10 -2.51 -1.07 16.76
N PRO A 11 -1.75 -0.72 15.70
CA PRO A 11 -0.38 -0.26 15.87
C PRO A 11 -0.33 1.05 16.67
N THR A 12 0.76 1.27 17.39
CA THR A 12 1.00 2.45 18.25
C THR A 12 1.59 3.65 17.50
N TYR A 13 2.07 3.45 16.27
CA TYR A 13 2.72 4.47 15.45
C TYR A 13 1.77 5.04 14.39
N SER A 14 1.97 6.30 14.00
CA SER A 14 1.22 6.92 12.92
C SER A 14 1.68 6.42 11.55
N ILE A 15 0.77 6.44 10.57
CA ILE A 15 1.10 6.14 9.17
C ILE A 15 2.03 7.21 8.60
N ALA A 16 1.89 8.46 9.02
CA ALA A 16 2.76 9.56 8.58
C ALA A 16 4.21 9.34 9.04
N ASP A 17 4.40 8.97 10.32
CA ASP A 17 5.71 8.66 10.88
C ASP A 17 6.37 7.48 10.18
N LEU A 18 5.57 6.45 9.84
CA LEU A 18 6.04 5.30 9.07
C LEU A 18 6.53 5.70 7.68
N LYS A 19 5.83 6.59 6.98
CA LYS A 19 6.26 7.08 5.67
C LYS A 19 7.57 7.85 5.78
N LEU A 20 7.64 8.82 6.70
CA LEU A 20 8.86 9.62 6.92
C LEU A 20 10.06 8.74 7.29
N ALA A 21 9.86 7.76 8.18
CA ALA A 21 10.90 6.81 8.54
C ALA A 21 11.40 6.00 7.32
N LEU A 22 10.50 5.54 6.47
CA LEU A 22 10.88 4.80 5.26
C LEU A 22 11.59 5.68 4.23
N ASP A 23 11.15 6.93 4.05
CA ASP A 23 11.77 7.88 3.14
C ASP A 23 13.20 8.21 3.57
N LEU A 24 13.43 8.46 4.88
CA LEU A 24 14.78 8.69 5.42
C LEU A 24 15.71 7.49 5.30
N ILE A 25 15.18 6.27 5.46
CA ILE A 25 15.94 5.03 5.25
C ILE A 25 16.25 4.85 3.76
N GLY A 26 15.29 5.12 2.88
CA GLY A 26 15.46 5.05 1.42
C GLY A 26 16.51 6.03 0.90
N ASP A 27 16.54 7.24 1.47
CA ASP A 27 17.57 8.26 1.21
C ASP A 27 18.94 7.91 1.81
N GLY A 28 19.05 6.86 2.63
CA GLY A 28 20.28 6.48 3.33
C GLY A 28 20.68 7.42 4.47
N LYS A 29 19.78 8.32 4.91
CA LYS A 29 20.05 9.31 5.97
C LYS A 29 20.05 8.71 7.37
N THR A 30 19.30 7.62 7.59
CA THR A 30 19.17 6.95 8.89
C THR A 30 19.14 5.45 8.74
N THR A 31 19.67 4.72 9.72
CA THR A 31 19.54 3.26 9.76
C THR A 31 18.15 2.82 10.24
N VAL A 32 17.77 1.58 9.93
CA VAL A 32 16.49 0.98 10.37
C VAL A 32 16.34 0.99 11.90
N ILE A 33 17.44 0.78 12.61
CA ILE A 33 17.48 0.74 14.09
C ILE A 33 17.25 2.15 14.66
N GLU A 34 17.94 3.16 14.11
CA GLU A 34 17.76 4.55 14.52
C GLU A 34 16.34 5.04 14.24
N ALA A 35 15.80 4.75 13.05
CA ALA A 35 14.42 5.10 12.71
C ALA A 35 13.39 4.42 13.63
N SER A 36 13.62 3.16 14.00
CA SER A 36 12.78 2.45 14.98
C SER A 36 12.73 3.18 16.33
N ASN A 37 13.89 3.62 16.82
CA ASN A 37 13.98 4.31 18.11
C ASN A 37 13.35 5.71 18.05
N ASN A 38 13.60 6.45 16.97
CA ASN A 38 13.12 7.82 16.80
C ASN A 38 11.60 7.89 16.62
N TYR A 39 11.02 6.99 15.82
CA TYR A 39 9.59 6.98 15.50
C TYR A 39 8.78 5.97 16.31
N ARG A 40 9.42 5.23 17.23
CA ARG A 40 8.80 4.15 18.03
C ARG A 40 8.09 3.09 17.17
N ILE A 41 8.66 2.78 16.02
CA ILE A 41 8.13 1.80 15.07
C ILE A 41 8.89 0.49 15.25
N PRO A 42 8.23 -0.66 15.44
CA PRO A 42 8.94 -1.92 15.57
C PRO A 42 9.81 -2.21 14.35
N ILE A 43 11.08 -2.57 14.57
CA ILE A 43 12.07 -2.92 13.52
C ILE A 43 11.50 -3.92 12.49
N ALA A 44 10.78 -4.93 12.95
CA ALA A 44 10.14 -5.92 12.08
C ALA A 44 9.12 -5.30 11.10
N THR A 45 8.44 -4.22 11.51
CA THR A 45 7.52 -3.47 10.64
C THR A 45 8.30 -2.76 9.54
N LEU A 46 9.39 -2.07 9.90
CA LEU A 46 10.22 -1.35 8.94
C LEU A 46 10.82 -2.31 7.91
N TYR A 47 11.44 -3.41 8.36
CA TYR A 47 11.95 -4.44 7.44
C TYR A 47 10.87 -5.04 6.53
N SER A 48 9.67 -5.33 7.07
CA SER A 48 8.56 -5.85 6.25
C SER A 48 8.11 -4.90 5.14
N ARG A 49 8.27 -3.59 5.36
CA ARG A 49 7.92 -2.56 4.37
C ARG A 49 9.06 -2.33 3.38
N LEU A 50 10.31 -2.37 3.83
CA LEU A 50 11.50 -2.23 2.99
C LEU A 50 11.72 -3.44 2.07
N SER A 51 11.50 -4.67 2.55
CA SER A 51 11.75 -5.89 1.78
C SER A 51 10.68 -6.19 0.71
N GLY A 52 9.75 -5.26 0.46
CA GLY A 52 8.74 -5.40 -0.59
C GLY A 52 7.68 -6.49 -0.35
N SER A 53 7.85 -7.41 0.60
CA SER A 53 6.84 -8.44 0.90
C SER A 53 5.50 -7.84 1.38
N ARG A 54 5.49 -6.60 1.87
CA ARG A 54 4.26 -5.85 2.23
C ARG A 54 4.33 -4.36 1.87
N GLY A 55 5.29 -3.94 1.06
CA GLY A 55 5.51 -2.54 0.67
C GLY A 55 5.05 -2.30 -0.75
N GLY A 56 3.90 -1.65 -0.94
CA GLY A 56 3.51 -1.06 -2.23
C GLY A 56 2.35 -1.73 -2.97
N ASN A 57 2.16 -3.05 -2.86
CA ASN A 57 0.97 -3.65 -3.48
C ASN A 57 -0.22 -3.50 -2.52
N PRO A 58 -1.34 -2.85 -2.95
CA PRO A 58 -2.59 -2.92 -2.22
C PRO A 58 -3.08 -4.39 -2.25
N CYS A 59 -2.61 -5.18 -1.29
CA CYS A 59 -3.11 -6.51 -0.91
C CYS A 59 -3.57 -7.44 -2.05
N GLY A 60 -2.84 -7.51 -3.16
CA GLY A 60 -3.14 -8.45 -4.23
C GLY A 60 -2.11 -8.39 -5.37
N ASN A 61 -1.96 -9.49 -6.09
CA ASN A 61 -1.40 -9.44 -7.43
C ASN A 61 -2.35 -8.58 -8.28
N LYS A 62 -1.84 -7.58 -8.98
CA LYS A 62 -2.67 -6.81 -9.91
C LYS A 62 -3.16 -7.76 -11.01
N ILE A 63 -4.46 -7.73 -11.29
CA ILE A 63 -5.04 -8.51 -12.41
C ILE A 63 -4.60 -7.91 -13.75
N LEU A 64 -4.40 -6.59 -13.76
CA LEU A 64 -3.96 -5.81 -14.92
C LEU A 64 -2.62 -5.14 -14.60
N SER A 65 -1.82 -4.94 -15.63
CA SER A 65 -0.63 -4.07 -15.56
C SER A 65 -1.02 -2.59 -15.50
N ASP A 66 -0.10 -1.75 -15.03
CA ASP A 66 -0.31 -0.29 -14.96
C ASP A 66 -0.61 0.33 -16.34
N GLY A 67 -0.11 -0.28 -17.42
CA GLY A 67 -0.40 0.15 -18.78
C GLY A 67 -1.83 -0.18 -19.21
N GLU A 68 -2.29 -1.40 -18.90
CA GLU A 68 -3.65 -1.85 -19.21
C GLU A 68 -4.70 -1.09 -18.40
N GLU A 69 -4.44 -0.80 -17.13
CA GLU A 69 -5.34 0.03 -16.30
C GLU A 69 -5.49 1.44 -16.89
N LYS A 70 -4.39 2.09 -17.29
CA LYS A 70 -4.42 3.42 -17.94
C LYS A 70 -5.19 3.40 -19.25
N PHE A 71 -5.00 2.34 -20.05
CA PHE A 71 -5.72 2.16 -21.31
C PHE A 71 -7.23 2.03 -21.06
N LEU A 72 -7.64 1.18 -20.12
CA LEU A 72 -9.04 1.02 -19.76
C LEU A 72 -9.66 2.34 -19.28
N ILE A 73 -8.98 3.08 -18.41
CA ILE A 73 -9.44 4.40 -17.96
C ILE A 73 -9.61 5.36 -19.15
N HIS A 74 -8.63 5.41 -20.07
CA HIS A 74 -8.72 6.23 -21.26
C HIS A 74 -9.93 5.89 -22.14
N VAL A 75 -10.16 4.60 -22.37
CA VAL A 75 -11.32 4.12 -23.15
C VAL A 75 -12.63 4.51 -22.45
N ILE A 76 -12.75 4.30 -21.15
CA ILE A 76 -13.94 4.69 -20.38
C ILE A 76 -14.23 6.19 -20.54
N HIS A 77 -13.21 7.04 -20.44
CA HIS A 77 -13.36 8.49 -20.65
C HIS A 77 -13.82 8.83 -22.07
N LYS A 78 -13.24 8.18 -23.09
CA LYS A 78 -13.65 8.37 -24.49
C LYS A 78 -15.12 7.99 -24.74
N PHE A 79 -15.56 6.88 -24.17
CA PHE A 79 -16.94 6.42 -24.28
C PHE A 79 -17.91 7.34 -23.52
N GLN A 80 -17.48 7.90 -22.39
CA GLN A 80 -18.23 8.94 -21.68
C GLN A 80 -18.37 10.24 -22.50
N GLU A 81 -17.32 10.69 -23.18
CA GLU A 81 -17.39 11.83 -24.12
C GLU A 81 -18.44 11.60 -25.21
N TRP A 82 -18.56 10.36 -25.69
CA TRP A 82 -19.53 9.96 -26.72
C TRP A 82 -20.94 9.71 -26.18
N GLN A 83 -21.21 10.05 -24.91
CA GLN A 83 -22.50 9.80 -24.23
C GLN A 83 -22.95 8.34 -24.25
N HIS A 84 -22.01 7.41 -24.41
CA HIS A 84 -22.27 5.98 -24.41
C HIS A 84 -21.42 5.30 -23.34
N PRO A 85 -21.80 5.40 -22.05
CA PRO A 85 -20.99 4.84 -20.98
C PRO A 85 -20.92 3.32 -21.09
N LEU A 86 -19.73 2.76 -20.89
CA LEU A 86 -19.52 1.32 -20.83
C LEU A 86 -20.22 0.76 -19.57
N THR A 87 -21.33 0.06 -19.77
CA THR A 87 -22.03 -0.66 -18.70
C THR A 87 -21.57 -2.11 -18.65
N ARG A 88 -21.61 -2.70 -17.45
CA ARG A 88 -21.40 -4.14 -17.29
C ARG A 88 -22.46 -4.89 -18.09
N SER A 89 -22.03 -5.82 -18.94
CA SER A 89 -22.92 -6.82 -19.52
C SER A 89 -23.32 -7.80 -18.41
N ASP A 90 -24.62 -7.87 -18.10
CA ASP A 90 -25.17 -8.82 -17.13
C ASP A 90 -24.91 -10.28 -17.51
#